data_AF-U2WAI3-F1
#
_entry.id   AF-U2WAI3-F1
#
_cell.length_a   1.000
_cell.length_b   1.000
_cell.length_c   1.000
_cell.angle_alpha   90.00
_cell.angle_beta   90.00
_cell.angle_gamma   90.00
#
_symmetry.space_group_name_H-M   'P 1'
#
loop_
_entity.id
_entity.type
_entity.pdbx_description
1 polymer ?
#
loop_
_entity_poly.entity_id
_entity_poly.type
_entity_poly.pdbx_seq_one_letter_code
_entity_poly.pdbx_strand_id
1 'polypeptide(L)' 'MSFSKEEIKNLKQLLEVEKIRFLRMKYNQLIDSRDLNQLVNLFTPDGICEFGPYGSWKGRGEIYKNYFEVF' A
#
# COMPACT_ATOMS: atom_id res chain seq x y z
N MET A 1 0.41 -12.83 34.03
CA MET A 1 -0.99 -12.53 33.65
C MET A 1 -1.15 -12.89 32.19
N SER A 2 -2.20 -13.63 31.82
CA SER A 2 -2.49 -13.97 30.41
C SER A 2 -3.65 -13.10 29.95
N PHE A 3 -3.57 -12.59 28.72
CA PHE A 3 -4.69 -11.91 28.09
C PHE A 3 -5.87 -12.87 27.91
N SER A 4 -7.08 -12.34 28.08
CA SER A 4 -8.32 -13.01 27.71
C SER A 4 -8.43 -13.16 26.19
N LYS A 5 -9.32 -14.04 25.75
CA LYS A 5 -9.59 -14.23 24.31
C LYS A 5 -10.05 -12.95 23.63
N GLU A 6 -10.81 -12.11 24.33
CA GLU A 6 -11.32 -10.85 23.79
C GLU A 6 -10.22 -9.80 23.66
N GLU A 7 -9.34 -9.68 24.65
CA GLU A 7 -8.15 -8.82 24.55
C GLU A 7 -7.24 -9.24 23.39
N ILE A 8 -7.02 -10.54 23.19
CA ILE A 8 -6.24 -11.05 22.06
C ILE A 8 -6.90 -10.69 20.72
N LYS A 9 -8.23 -10.79 20.63
CA LYS A 9 -8.97 -10.42 19.42
C LYS A 9 -8.83 -8.92 19.12
N ASN A 10 -9.00 -8.08 20.14
CA ASN A 10 -8.87 -6.62 20.02
C ASN A 10 -7.44 -6.22 19.63
N LEU A 11 -6.42 -6.83 20.24
CA LEU A 11 -5.02 -6.59 19.87
C LEU A 11 -4.74 -6.98 18.42
N LYS A 12 -5.26 -8.12 17.94
CA LYS A 12 -5.13 -8.51 16.52
C LYS A 12 -5.76 -7.48 15.59
N GLN A 13 -6.95 -6.98 15.92
CA GLN A 13 -7.61 -5.94 15.11
C GLN A 13 -6.79 -4.64 15.07
N LEU A 14 -6.24 -4.21 16.22
CA LEU A 14 -5.38 -3.03 16.28
C LEU A 14 -4.12 -3.21 15.43
N LEU A 15 -3.50 -4.39 15.46
CA LEU A 15 -2.33 -4.70 14.63
C LEU A 15 -2.66 -4.66 13.12
N GLU A 16 -3.82 -5.17 12.71
CA GLU A 16 -4.23 -5.09 11.29
C GLU A 16 -4.48 -3.64 10.85
N VAL A 17 -5.11 -2.82 11.69
CA VAL A 17 -5.28 -1.39 11.41
C VAL A 17 -3.93 -0.69 11.28
N GLU A 18 -2.98 -1.01 12.15
CA GLU A 18 -1.64 -0.41 12.12
C GLU A 18 -0.86 -0.84 10.87
N LYS A 19 -0.98 -2.08 10.42
CA LYS A 19 -0.39 -2.53 9.14
C LYS A 19 -0.90 -1.71 7.95
N ILE A 20 -2.19 -1.40 7.90
CA ILE A 20 -2.78 -0.58 6.83
C ILE A 20 -2.25 0.85 6.89
N ARG A 21 -2.15 1.43 8.09
CA ARG A 21 -1.58 2.78 8.29
C ARG A 21 -0.12 2.83 7.85
N PHE A 22 0.67 1.85 8.25
CA PHE A 22 2.06 1.72 7.85
C PHE A 22 2.21 1.55 6.35
N LEU A 23 1.37 0.72 5.71
CA LEU A 23 1.34 0.55 4.26
C LEU A 23 1.12 1.89 3.53
N ARG A 24 0.15 2.69 3.99
CA ARG A 24 -0.12 4.02 3.42
C ARG A 24 1.06 4.99 3.62
N MET A 25 1.67 4.99 4.80
CA MET A 25 2.85 5.82 5.06
C MET A 25 4.02 5.43 4.15
N LYS A 26 4.25 4.11 3.99
CA LYS A 26 5.29 3.58 3.10
C LYS A 26 5.03 3.94 1.63
N TYR A 27 3.78 3.90 1.19
CA TYR A 27 3.41 4.37 -0.15
C TYR A 27 3.83 5.84 -0.37
N ASN A 28 3.49 6.73 0.56
CA ASN A 28 3.88 8.15 0.46
C ASN A 28 5.41 8.31 0.44
N GLN A 29 6.12 7.65 1.36
CA GLN A 29 7.58 7.70 1.42
C GLN A 29 8.24 7.24 0.10
N LEU A 30 7.73 6.17 -0.51
CA LEU A 30 8.27 5.62 -1.76
C LEU A 30 7.97 6.53 -2.97
N ILE A 31 6.80 7.17 -3.00
CA ILE A 31 6.49 8.24 -3.97
C ILE A 31 7.48 9.40 -3.81
N ASP A 32 7.63 9.92 -2.59
CA ASP A 32 8.47 11.09 -2.31
C ASP A 32 9.95 10.84 -2.65
N SER A 33 10.44 9.63 -2.40
CA SER A 33 11.80 9.19 -2.72
C SER A 33 11.99 8.70 -4.15
N ARG A 34 10.91 8.61 -4.94
CA ARG A 34 10.88 8.06 -6.31
C ARG A 34 11.40 6.62 -6.43
N ASP A 35 11.32 5.81 -5.38
CA ASP A 35 11.63 4.38 -5.46
C ASP A 35 10.43 3.60 -6.01
N LEU A 36 10.23 3.74 -7.32
CA LEU A 36 9.10 3.13 -8.04
C LEU A 36 9.16 1.60 -8.05
N ASN A 37 10.37 1.02 -7.96
CA ASN A 37 10.57 -0.43 -7.90
C ASN A 37 9.98 -1.02 -6.61
N GLN A 38 10.18 -0.35 -5.47
CA GLN A 38 9.54 -0.79 -4.23
C GLN A 38 8.07 -0.38 -4.16
N LEU A 39 7.70 0.76 -4.75
CA LEU A 39 6.34 1.27 -4.74
C LEU A 39 5.36 0.28 -5.39
N VAL A 40 5.69 -0.23 -6.57
CA VAL A 40 4.81 -1.16 -7.30
C VAL A 40 4.55 -2.46 -6.53
N ASN A 41 5.49 -2.87 -5.67
CA ASN A 41 5.35 -4.07 -4.84
C ASN A 41 4.30 -3.90 -3.72
N LEU A 42 3.88 -2.67 -3.39
CA LEU A 42 2.81 -2.44 -2.43
C LEU A 42 1.42 -2.81 -2.98
N PHE A 43 1.25 -2.81 -4.30
CA PHE A 43 -0.01 -3.16 -4.94
C PHE A 43 -0.19 -4.67 -5.00
N THR A 44 -1.43 -5.15 -5.02
CA THR A 44 -1.71 -6.55 -5.40
C THR A 44 -1.35 -6.77 -6.88
N PRO A 45 -1.10 -8.01 -7.33
CA PRO A 45 -0.78 -8.29 -8.74
C PRO A 45 -1.81 -7.72 -9.73
N ASP A 46 -3.07 -7.71 -9.32
CA ASP A 46 -4.27 -7.25 -10.05
C ASP A 46 -4.78 -5.88 -9.59
N GLY A 47 -4.00 -5.15 -8.78
CA GLY A 47 -4.41 -3.90 -8.17
C GLY A 47 -4.77 -2.83 -9.22
N ILE A 48 -5.72 -1.97 -8.87
CA ILE A 48 -6.13 -0.83 -9.70
C ILE A 48 -5.64 0.44 -9.02
N CYS A 49 -4.90 1.26 -9.75
CA CYS A 49 -4.44 2.58 -9.30
C CYS A 49 -5.21 3.67 -10.05
N GLU A 50 -6.09 4.36 -9.33
CA GLU A 50 -6.77 5.57 -9.82
C GLU A 50 -5.89 6.78 -9.53
N PHE A 51 -5.17 7.27 -10.54
CA PHE A 51 -4.19 8.34 -10.38
C PHE A 51 -4.69 9.67 -10.96
N GLY A 52 -5.89 10.08 -10.52
CA GLY A 52 -6.47 11.39 -10.83
C GLY A 52 -6.49 11.71 -12.34
N PRO A 53 -5.88 12.82 -12.79
CA PRO A 53 -5.92 13.23 -14.20
C PRO A 53 -5.14 12.28 -15.13
N TYR A 54 -4.29 11.41 -14.58
CA TYR A 54 -3.47 10.45 -15.33
C TYR A 54 -4.21 9.12 -15.61
N GLY A 55 -5.45 8.98 -15.15
CA GLY A 55 -6.33 7.84 -15.43
C GLY A 55 -6.21 6.68 -14.44
N SER A 56 -6.73 5.53 -14.86
CA SER A 56 -6.78 4.28 -14.09
C SER A 56 -5.81 3.27 -14.68
N TRP A 57 -4.97 2.67 -13.84
CA TRP A 57 -3.93 1.72 -14.25
C TRP A 57 -4.14 0.37 -13.58
N LYS A 58 -4.07 -0.72 -14.35
CA LYS A 58 -4.39 -2.06 -13.87
C LYS A 58 -3.18 -3.00 -13.84
N GLY A 59 -2.95 -3.55 -12.66
CA GLY A 59 -1.88 -4.49 -12.39
C GLY A 59 -0.52 -3.82 -12.31
N ARG A 60 0.42 -4.52 -11.65
CA ARG A 60 1.73 -3.97 -11.31
C ARG A 60 2.52 -3.46 -12.53
N GLY A 61 2.44 -4.15 -13.67
CA GLY A 61 3.18 -3.76 -14.88
C GLY A 61 2.75 -2.40 -15.44
N GLU A 62 1.43 -2.17 -15.57
CA GLU A 62 0.90 -0.90 -16.04
C GLU A 62 1.15 0.22 -15.02
N ILE A 63 0.94 -0.07 -13.74
CA ILE A 63 1.19 0.88 -12.64
C ILE A 63 2.65 1.35 -12.65
N TYR A 64 3.62 0.43 -12.74
CA TYR A 64 5.05 0.78 -12.77
C TYR A 64 5.41 1.64 -13.97
N LYS A 65 4.98 1.21 -15.17
CA LYS A 65 5.24 1.93 -16.42
C LYS A 65 4.70 3.37 -16.34
N ASN A 66 3.46 3.53 -15.90
CA ASN A 66 2.81 4.84 -15.92
C ASN A 66 3.35 5.77 -14.80
N TYR A 67 3.76 5.24 -13.65
CA TYR A 67 4.50 6.05 -12.68
C TYR A 67 5.81 6.59 -13.25
N PHE A 68 6.54 5.79 -14.02
CA PHE A 68 7.79 6.21 -14.66
C PHE A 68 7.57 7.28 -15.73
N GLU A 69 6.42 7.26 -16.42
CA GLU A 69 6.05 8.29 -17.41
C GLU A 69 5.62 9.62 -16.76
N VAL A 70 5.07 9.59 -15.55
CA VAL A 70 4.55 10.79 -14.85
C VAL A 70 5.60 11.51 -13.99
N PHE A 71 6.55 10.80 -13.37
CA PHE A 71 7.53 11.36 -12.42
C PHE A 71 8.93 11.57 -12.99
#